data_AF-A0AB32VQD0-F1
#
_entry.id   AF-A0AB32VQD0-F1
#
_cell.length_a   1.000
_cell.length_b   1.000
_cell.length_c   1.000
_cell.angle_alpha   90.00
_cell.angle_beta   90.00
_cell.angle_gamma   90.00
#
_symmetry.space_group_name_H-M   'P 1'
#
loop_
_entity.id
_entity.type
_entity.pdbx_description
1 polymer ?
#
loop_
_entity_poly.entity_id
_entity_poly.type
_entity_poly.pdbx_seq_one_letter_code
_entity_poly.pdbx_strand_id
1 'polypeptide(L)'
;MGRKRSSPVTQLFLWIRGQSTKVKIFLAAVPLLFSLVALKLLVKDHNHFFIASELIHVAGISVLAYKLTTKKTCSGLSLKSQELTAIFLAVRLVCSFMLEGDIHTLLDFATLIFTAWVVFMIRYKLKSTYIKELDNFPIYYMVVPSAILAVLIHPYNTHIYISQVLWAFCVYLEAVSVLPQLRMMQNAKMIEPFTAHYVFALGVARFLACAHWIIKVYETGGRYLFLVGAGHFWFSVAVFAEIVQTFILADFCYYYIKSFMEGRLIMRMPV
;
A
#
# COMPACT_ATOMS: atom_id res chain seq x y z
N MET A 1 7.83 25.43 -37.36
CA MET A 1 6.95 25.11 -36.20
C MET A 1 6.65 23.62 -36.19
N GLY A 2 7.32 22.85 -35.34
CA GLY A 2 7.16 21.38 -35.29
C GLY A 2 5.84 20.97 -34.61
N ARG A 3 4.95 20.33 -35.36
CA ARG A 3 3.75 19.64 -34.84
C ARG A 3 4.23 18.54 -33.88
N LYS A 4 4.08 18.71 -32.57
CA LYS A 4 4.20 17.59 -31.61
C LYS A 4 3.17 16.54 -32.01
N ARG A 5 3.60 15.45 -32.65
CA ARG A 5 2.78 14.24 -32.84
C ARG A 5 2.31 13.81 -31.45
N SER A 6 1.02 13.90 -31.18
CA SER A 6 0.44 13.35 -29.94
C SER A 6 0.74 11.86 -29.91
N SER A 7 1.39 11.38 -28.85
CA SER A 7 1.64 9.95 -28.66
C SER A 7 0.33 9.16 -28.76
N PRO A 8 0.32 7.95 -29.34
CA PRO A 8 -0.86 7.08 -29.37
C PRO A 8 -1.51 6.93 -27.99
N VAL A 9 -0.66 6.90 -26.96
CA VAL A 9 -1.05 6.86 -25.54
C VAL A 9 -1.83 8.11 -25.12
N THR A 10 -1.39 9.29 -25.56
CA THR A 10 -2.06 10.56 -25.26
C THR A 10 -3.44 10.62 -25.92
N GLN A 11 -3.58 10.10 -27.14
CA GLN A 11 -4.88 10.03 -27.82
C GLN A 11 -5.84 9.06 -27.13
N LEU A 12 -5.35 7.89 -26.72
CA LEU A 12 -6.12 6.94 -25.94
C LEU A 12 -6.64 7.57 -24.64
N PHE A 13 -5.79 8.31 -23.93
CA PHE A 13 -6.16 8.96 -22.67
C PHE A 13 -7.24 10.05 -22.86
N LEU A 14 -7.10 10.85 -23.92
CA LEU A 14 -8.11 11.87 -24.28
C LEU A 14 -9.45 11.22 -24.63
N TRP A 15 -9.42 10.10 -25.37
CA TRP A 15 -10.61 9.33 -25.69
C TRP A 15 -11.29 8.78 -24.44
N ILE A 16 -10.54 8.14 -23.52
CA ILE A 16 -11.06 7.62 -22.24
C ILE A 16 -11.72 8.74 -21.42
N ARG A 17 -11.12 9.93 -21.39
CA ARG A 17 -11.65 11.08 -20.63
C ARG A 17 -13.03 11.51 -21.12
N GLY A 18 -13.26 11.44 -22.44
CA GLY A 18 -14.54 11.77 -23.08
C GLY A 18 -15.64 10.71 -22.89
N GLN A 19 -15.32 9.54 -22.33
CA GLN A 19 -16.30 8.47 -22.13
C GLN A 19 -17.21 8.71 -20.92
N SER A 20 -18.39 8.07 -20.95
CA SER A 20 -19.34 8.06 -19.84
C SER A 20 -18.76 7.32 -18.62
N THR A 21 -19.29 7.60 -17.42
CA THR A 21 -18.86 6.94 -16.17
C THR A 21 -18.99 5.43 -16.24
N LYS A 22 -20.05 4.90 -16.89
CA LYS A 22 -20.26 3.46 -17.09
C LYS A 22 -19.14 2.84 -17.93
N VAL A 23 -18.74 3.51 -19.02
CA VAL A 23 -17.66 3.04 -19.90
C VAL A 23 -16.30 3.13 -19.19
N LYS A 24 -16.06 4.17 -18.38
CA LYS A 24 -14.84 4.27 -17.56
C LYS A 24 -14.73 3.14 -16.54
N ILE A 25 -15.82 2.83 -15.85
CA ILE A 25 -15.89 1.69 -14.92
C ILE A 25 -15.61 0.39 -15.67
N PHE A 26 -16.24 0.18 -16.84
CA PHE A 26 -15.99 -1.00 -17.66
C PHE A 26 -14.53 -1.11 -18.12
N LEU A 27 -13.94 -0.02 -18.61
CA LEU A 27 -12.55 0.04 -19.04
C LEU A 27 -11.53 -0.14 -17.90
N ALA A 28 -11.93 0.09 -16.65
CA ALA A 28 -11.11 -0.23 -15.48
C ALA A 28 -11.32 -1.68 -15.00
N ALA A 29 -12.58 -2.12 -14.94
CA ALA A 29 -12.97 -3.42 -14.40
C ALA A 29 -12.53 -4.58 -15.29
N VAL A 30 -12.61 -4.44 -16.62
CA VAL A 30 -12.25 -5.52 -17.56
C VAL A 30 -10.75 -5.83 -17.54
N PRO A 31 -9.83 -4.85 -17.63
CA PRO A 31 -8.41 -5.12 -17.47
C PRO A 31 -8.08 -5.65 -16.08
N LEU A 32 -8.71 -5.13 -15.03
CA LEU A 32 -8.53 -5.62 -13.67
C LEU A 32 -8.90 -7.10 -13.55
N LEU A 33 -10.08 -7.49 -14.05
CA LEU A 33 -10.54 -8.87 -14.08
C LEU A 33 -9.62 -9.74 -14.94
N PHE A 34 -9.19 -9.25 -16.10
CA PHE A 34 -8.27 -9.98 -16.98
C PHE A 34 -6.90 -10.17 -16.32
N SER A 35 -6.37 -9.16 -15.63
CA SER A 35 -5.16 -9.27 -14.83
C SER A 35 -5.33 -10.31 -13.71
N LEU A 36 -6.45 -10.30 -12.97
CA LEU A 36 -6.71 -11.31 -11.94
C LEU A 36 -6.80 -12.73 -12.51
N VAL A 37 -7.47 -12.91 -13.65
CA VAL A 37 -7.57 -14.20 -14.34
C VAL A 37 -6.20 -14.65 -14.87
N ALA A 38 -5.44 -13.75 -15.50
CA ALA A 38 -4.10 -14.03 -16.00
C ALA A 38 -3.16 -14.41 -14.84
N LEU A 39 -3.20 -13.69 -13.73
CA LEU A 39 -2.43 -13.99 -12.52
C LEU A 39 -2.75 -15.41 -12.03
N LYS A 40 -4.04 -15.75 -11.88
CA LYS A 40 -4.47 -17.10 -11.48
C LYS A 40 -4.00 -18.20 -12.45
N LEU A 41 -4.01 -17.95 -13.75
CA LEU A 41 -3.63 -18.94 -14.75
C LEU A 41 -2.10 -19.11 -14.89
N LEU A 42 -1.33 -18.05 -14.68
CA LEU A 42 0.12 -18.03 -14.87
C LEU A 42 0.89 -18.50 -13.64
N VAL A 43 0.35 -18.31 -12.43
CA VAL A 43 1.05 -18.64 -11.18
C VAL A 43 0.33 -19.78 -10.47
N LYS A 44 0.92 -20.98 -10.51
CA LYS A 44 0.36 -22.19 -9.89
C LYS A 44 0.40 -22.17 -8.36
N ASP A 45 1.39 -21.48 -7.76
CA ASP A 45 1.49 -21.30 -6.32
C ASP A 45 1.20 -19.86 -5.94
N HIS A 46 -0.02 -19.62 -5.46
CA HIS A 46 -0.52 -18.29 -5.13
C HIS A 46 0.23 -17.63 -3.97
N ASN A 47 1.01 -18.38 -3.18
CA ASN A 47 1.88 -17.81 -2.15
C ASN A 47 2.98 -16.91 -2.78
N HIS A 48 3.35 -17.15 -4.03
CA HIS A 48 4.29 -16.28 -4.75
C HIS A 48 3.78 -14.85 -4.93
N PHE A 49 2.46 -14.62 -4.96
CA PHE A 49 1.92 -13.26 -5.05
C PHE A 49 2.14 -12.46 -3.77
N PHE A 50 1.97 -13.11 -2.62
CA PHE A 50 2.17 -12.48 -1.34
C PHE A 50 3.67 -12.20 -1.11
N ILE A 51 4.53 -13.16 -1.45
CA ILE A 51 5.99 -12.97 -1.45
C ILE A 51 6.41 -11.84 -2.40
N ALA A 52 5.84 -11.78 -3.61
CA ALA A 52 6.13 -10.72 -4.57
C ALA A 52 5.69 -9.34 -4.08
N SER A 53 4.53 -9.25 -3.41
CA SER A 53 4.07 -8.03 -2.74
C SER A 53 5.10 -7.53 -1.73
N GLU A 54 5.55 -8.39 -0.83
CA GLU A 54 6.52 -8.05 0.20
C GLU A 54 7.88 -7.67 -0.40
N LEU A 55 8.36 -8.39 -1.41
CA LEU A 55 9.60 -8.06 -2.12
C LEU A 55 9.52 -6.69 -2.80
N ILE A 56 8.38 -6.34 -3.40
CA ILE A 56 8.17 -5.01 -4.01
C ILE A 56 8.14 -3.94 -2.92
N HIS A 57 7.56 -4.22 -1.75
CA HIS A 57 7.57 -3.30 -0.62
C HIS A 57 9.01 -3.06 -0.12
N VAL A 58 9.80 -4.12 0.04
CA VAL A 58 11.23 -4.06 0.39
C VAL A 58 12.01 -3.25 -0.66
N ALA A 59 11.76 -3.48 -1.95
CA ALA A 59 12.41 -2.73 -3.02
C ALA A 59 12.05 -1.24 -2.97
N GLY A 60 10.77 -0.92 -2.74
CA GLY A 60 10.29 0.46 -2.58
C GLY A 60 10.98 1.19 -1.44
N ILE A 61 11.01 0.59 -0.24
CA ILE A 61 11.66 1.22 0.92
C ILE A 61 13.19 1.30 0.75
N SER A 62 13.79 0.36 0.01
CA SER A 62 15.22 0.41 -0.35
C SER A 62 15.53 1.60 -1.27
N VAL A 63 14.68 1.88 -2.27
CA VAL A 63 14.79 3.07 -3.13
C VAL A 63 14.71 4.35 -2.30
N LEU A 64 13.83 4.38 -1.30
CA LEU A 64 13.72 5.51 -0.38
C LEU A 64 14.97 5.66 0.49
N ALA A 65 15.50 4.57 1.05
CA ALA A 65 16.75 4.58 1.82
C ALA A 65 17.94 5.07 0.96
N TYR A 66 18.00 4.65 -0.31
CA TYR A 66 18.98 5.14 -1.28
C TYR A 66 18.86 6.65 -1.50
N LYS A 67 17.63 7.18 -1.68
CA LYS A 67 17.37 8.62 -1.79
C LYS A 67 17.92 9.37 -0.59
N LEU A 68 17.57 8.96 0.63
CA LEU A 68 18.00 9.64 1.86
C LEU A 68 19.53 9.63 2.01
N THR A 69 20.18 8.54 1.59
CA THR A 69 21.64 8.38 1.66
C THR A 69 22.37 9.23 0.63
N THR A 70 21.88 9.29 -0.61
CA THR A 70 22.56 9.95 -1.73
C THR A 70 22.17 11.42 -1.89
N LYS A 71 20.88 11.75 -1.80
CA LYS A 71 20.36 13.11 -2.00
C LYS A 71 20.38 13.94 -0.72
N LYS A 72 20.63 13.33 0.44
CA LYS A 72 20.70 13.99 1.75
C LYS A 72 19.49 14.90 2.04
N THR A 73 18.30 14.46 1.64
CA THR A 73 17.04 15.17 1.88
C THR A 73 15.90 14.19 2.13
N CYS A 74 15.02 14.56 3.06
CA CYS A 74 13.75 13.87 3.32
C CYS A 74 12.52 14.69 2.86
N SER A 75 12.74 15.70 2.01
CA SER A 75 11.65 16.47 1.38
C SER A 75 10.63 15.55 0.70
N GLY A 76 9.34 15.86 0.90
CA GLY A 76 8.23 15.08 0.38
C GLY A 76 7.97 13.72 1.06
N LEU A 77 8.61 13.42 2.19
CA LEU A 77 8.39 12.18 2.95
C LEU A 77 7.73 12.46 4.31
N SER A 78 6.61 11.78 4.59
CA SER A 78 5.87 11.86 5.85
C SER A 78 6.54 10.95 6.87
N LEU A 79 7.06 11.56 7.93
CA LEU A 79 7.61 10.84 9.06
C LEU A 79 6.53 10.00 9.74
N LYS A 80 5.32 10.56 9.83
CA LYS A 80 4.19 9.91 10.49
C LYS A 80 3.78 8.61 9.80
N SER A 81 3.79 8.58 8.46
CA SER A 81 3.51 7.35 7.71
C SER A 81 4.59 6.29 7.91
N GLN A 82 5.87 6.69 7.97
CA GLN A 82 6.98 5.76 8.26
C GLN A 82 6.91 5.21 9.69
N GLU A 83 6.50 6.03 10.67
CA GLU A 83 6.32 5.58 12.06
C GLU A 83 5.16 4.60 12.19
N LEU A 84 4.03 4.89 11.54
CA LEU A 84 2.89 3.95 11.46
C LEU A 84 3.31 2.63 10.82
N THR A 85 4.13 2.71 9.77
CA THR A 85 4.67 1.54 9.07
C THR A 85 5.56 0.71 9.99
N ALA A 86 6.46 1.34 10.72
CA ALA A 86 7.30 0.68 11.70
C ALA A 86 6.46 0.03 12.83
N ILE A 87 5.41 0.70 13.32
CA ILE A 87 4.54 0.18 14.38
C ILE A 87 3.84 -1.10 13.92
N PHE A 88 3.14 -1.09 12.78
CA PHE A 88 2.41 -2.29 12.36
C PHE A 88 3.37 -3.43 12.00
N LEU A 89 4.53 -3.14 11.38
CA LEU A 89 5.53 -4.15 11.05
C LEU A 89 6.15 -4.76 12.32
N ALA A 90 6.43 -3.96 13.34
CA ALA A 90 6.94 -4.47 14.61
C ALA A 90 5.93 -5.38 15.30
N VAL A 91 4.65 -4.98 15.35
CA VAL A 91 3.58 -5.82 15.91
C VAL A 91 3.39 -7.09 15.09
N ARG A 92 3.39 -6.98 13.75
CA ARG A 92 3.30 -8.14 12.86
C ARG A 92 4.44 -9.10 13.09
N LEU A 93 5.68 -8.61 13.13
CA LEU A 93 6.86 -9.44 13.35
C LEU A 93 6.79 -10.21 14.68
N VAL A 94 6.37 -9.53 15.76
CA VAL A 94 6.14 -10.19 17.06
C VAL A 94 5.09 -11.29 16.94
N CYS A 95 4.00 -11.05 16.21
CA CYS A 95 2.97 -12.07 15.99
C CYS A 95 3.51 -13.21 15.11
N SER A 96 4.18 -12.92 13.99
CA SER A 96 4.70 -13.92 13.06
C SER A 96 5.75 -14.82 13.70
N PHE A 97 6.66 -14.30 14.53
CA PHE A 97 7.58 -15.16 15.31
C PHE A 97 6.87 -16.12 16.27
N MET A 98 5.69 -15.74 16.79
CA MET A 98 4.90 -16.59 17.68
C MET A 98 4.00 -17.57 16.92
N LEU A 99 3.71 -17.29 15.65
CA LEU A 99 2.71 -18.01 14.84
C LEU A 99 3.38 -18.88 13.77
N GLU A 100 4.21 -18.30 12.90
CA GLU A 100 4.72 -18.88 11.67
C GLU A 100 6.11 -18.29 11.36
N GLY A 101 7.18 -19.00 11.72
CA GLY A 101 8.58 -18.60 11.45
C GLY A 101 9.03 -18.90 10.03
N ASP A 102 8.46 -18.21 9.05
CA ASP A 102 8.63 -18.50 7.62
C ASP A 102 9.30 -17.34 6.82
N ILE A 103 9.25 -17.45 5.50
CA ILE A 103 9.80 -16.44 4.58
C ILE A 103 9.14 -15.06 4.73
N HIS A 104 7.86 -15.00 5.11
CA HIS A 104 7.14 -13.75 5.33
C HIS A 104 7.69 -13.01 6.54
N THR A 105 7.99 -13.74 7.62
CA THR A 105 8.66 -13.19 8.81
C THR A 105 10.00 -12.53 8.44
N LEU A 106 10.78 -13.15 7.55
CA LEU A 106 12.06 -12.59 7.11
C LEU A 106 11.88 -11.30 6.27
N LEU A 107 10.88 -11.27 5.39
CA LEU A 107 10.60 -10.12 4.54
C LEU A 107 10.02 -8.93 5.33
N ASP A 108 9.13 -9.20 6.29
CA ASP A 108 8.64 -8.20 7.24
C ASP A 108 9.79 -7.62 8.07
N PHE A 109 10.70 -8.48 8.57
CA PHE A 109 11.88 -8.04 9.31
C PHE A 109 12.79 -7.14 8.47
N ALA A 110 13.07 -7.52 7.21
CA ALA A 110 13.85 -6.70 6.30
C ALA A 110 13.18 -5.33 6.05
N THR A 111 11.86 -5.32 5.82
CA THR A 111 11.07 -4.09 5.63
C THR A 111 11.13 -3.21 6.87
N LEU A 112 11.03 -3.79 8.07
CA LEU A 112 11.10 -3.07 9.34
C LEU A 112 12.48 -2.42 9.53
N ILE A 113 13.58 -3.12 9.22
CA ILE A 113 14.94 -2.54 9.30
C ILE A 113 15.07 -1.31 8.42
N PHE A 114 14.67 -1.40 7.14
CA PHE A 114 14.75 -0.26 6.23
C PHE A 114 13.84 0.89 6.69
N THR A 115 12.64 0.58 7.17
CA THR A 115 11.70 1.59 7.68
C THR A 115 12.26 2.29 8.92
N ALA A 116 12.81 1.54 9.87
CA ALA A 116 13.46 2.09 11.07
C ALA A 116 14.66 2.96 10.71
N TRP A 117 15.47 2.54 9.72
CA TRP A 117 16.56 3.34 9.19
C TRP A 117 16.07 4.67 8.58
N VAL A 118 15.00 4.63 7.77
CA VAL A 118 14.38 5.83 7.20
C VAL A 118 13.87 6.75 8.32
N VAL A 119 13.17 6.24 9.33
CA VAL A 119 12.71 7.01 10.49
C VAL A 119 13.89 7.65 11.22
N PHE A 120 14.96 6.90 11.48
CA PHE A 120 16.18 7.41 12.11
C PHE A 120 16.81 8.55 11.29
N MET A 121 16.92 8.36 9.97
CA MET A 121 17.46 9.37 9.07
C MET A 121 16.65 10.66 9.10
N ILE A 122 15.31 10.60 9.08
CA ILE A 122 14.45 11.79 9.16
C ILE A 122 14.56 12.47 10.53
N ARG A 123 14.46 11.70 11.63
CA ARG A 123 14.43 12.21 13.01
C ARG A 123 15.75 12.89 13.41
N TYR A 124 16.89 12.34 12.99
CA TYR A 124 18.20 12.75 13.51
C TYR A 124 19.14 13.35 12.46
N LYS A 125 19.25 12.77 11.26
CA LYS A 125 20.27 13.18 10.28
C LYS A 125 19.77 14.25 9.30
N LEU A 126 18.50 14.17 8.89
CA LEU A 126 17.89 14.99 7.84
C LEU A 126 16.77 15.90 8.36
N LYS A 127 16.71 16.09 9.68
CA LYS A 127 15.67 16.89 10.37
C LYS A 127 15.50 18.29 9.78
N SER A 128 16.57 18.93 9.31
CA SER A 128 16.53 20.27 8.70
C SER A 128 15.78 20.30 7.35
N THR A 129 15.69 19.17 6.65
CA THR A 129 14.98 19.04 5.36
C THR A 129 13.55 18.52 5.51
N TYR A 130 13.13 18.21 6.74
CA TYR A 130 11.79 17.73 7.04
C TYR A 130 10.82 18.90 7.20
N ILE A 131 9.77 18.92 6.38
CA ILE A 131 8.80 20.02 6.33
C ILE A 131 7.57 19.63 7.14
N LYS A 132 7.59 19.95 8.44
CA LYS A 132 6.57 19.55 9.42
C LYS A 132 5.18 20.12 9.09
N GLU A 133 5.15 21.29 8.47
CA GLU A 133 3.92 22.01 8.09
C GLU A 133 3.10 21.23 7.07
N LEU A 134 3.77 20.45 6.21
CA LEU A 134 3.14 19.60 5.21
C LEU A 134 2.67 18.26 5.81
N ASP A 135 3.36 17.74 6.83
CA ASP A 135 3.02 16.48 7.53
C ASP A 135 2.07 16.72 8.71
N ASN A 136 0.94 17.36 8.44
CA ASN A 136 -0.03 17.81 9.44
C ASN A 136 -1.10 16.78 9.82
N PHE A 137 -1.09 15.57 9.24
CA PHE A 137 -2.08 14.52 9.53
C PHE A 137 -1.88 13.92 10.93
N PRO A 138 -2.83 13.98 11.88
CA PRO A 138 -2.60 13.43 13.22
C PRO A 138 -2.60 11.88 13.27
N ILE A 139 -1.59 11.29 13.94
CA ILE A 139 -1.40 9.82 13.97
C ILE A 139 -2.55 9.09 14.67
N TYR A 140 -3.15 9.70 15.70
CA TYR A 140 -4.19 9.07 16.51
C TYR A 140 -5.46 8.74 15.71
N TYR A 141 -5.73 9.44 14.60
CA TYR A 141 -6.85 9.12 13.71
C TYR A 141 -6.70 7.78 12.99
N MET A 142 -5.50 7.20 12.94
CA MET A 142 -5.27 5.85 12.41
C MET A 142 -5.17 4.87 13.57
N VAL A 143 -4.31 5.15 14.55
CA VAL A 143 -4.00 4.21 15.64
C VAL A 143 -5.25 3.89 16.48
N VAL A 144 -6.04 4.90 16.87
CA VAL A 144 -7.18 4.69 17.77
C VAL A 144 -8.30 3.89 17.08
N PRO A 145 -8.77 4.24 15.88
CA PRO A 145 -9.77 3.41 15.19
C PRO A 145 -9.28 2.00 14.89
N SER A 146 -8.02 1.82 14.48
CA SER A 146 -7.45 0.48 14.25
C SER A 146 -7.40 -0.35 15.53
N ALA A 147 -7.08 0.25 16.69
CA ALA A 147 -7.08 -0.44 17.98
C ALA A 147 -8.49 -0.81 18.44
N ILE A 148 -9.46 0.10 18.32
CA ILE A 148 -10.86 -0.17 18.65
C ILE A 148 -11.40 -1.31 17.79
N LEU A 149 -11.20 -1.23 16.47
CA LEU A 149 -11.62 -2.28 15.54
C LEU A 149 -10.95 -3.62 15.87
N ALA A 150 -9.66 -3.62 16.23
CA ALA A 150 -8.94 -4.85 16.59
C ALA A 150 -9.51 -5.54 17.84
N VAL A 151 -9.94 -4.77 18.84
CA VAL A 151 -10.59 -5.34 20.03
C VAL A 151 -11.97 -5.91 19.67
N LEU A 152 -12.73 -5.22 18.82
CA LEU A 152 -14.09 -5.63 18.43
C LEU A 152 -14.10 -6.81 17.44
N ILE A 153 -13.14 -6.83 16.52
CA ILE A 153 -13.09 -7.76 15.39
C ILE A 153 -11.64 -8.27 15.27
N HIS A 154 -11.41 -9.49 15.74
CA HIS A 154 -10.11 -10.18 15.70
C HIS A 154 -10.29 -11.65 15.31
N PRO A 155 -9.23 -12.34 14.86
CA PRO A 155 -9.31 -13.76 14.56
C PRO A 155 -9.64 -14.58 15.81
N TYR A 156 -10.68 -15.40 15.73
CA TYR A 156 -10.98 -16.41 16.76
C TYR A 156 -10.23 -17.70 16.42
N ASN A 157 -9.09 -17.91 17.06
CA ASN A 157 -8.27 -19.11 16.90
C ASN A 157 -7.76 -19.62 18.26
N THR A 158 -6.90 -20.63 18.28
CA THR A 158 -6.38 -21.25 19.51
C THR A 158 -5.31 -20.42 20.23
N HIS A 159 -4.86 -19.29 19.66
CA HIS A 159 -3.82 -18.47 20.25
C HIS A 159 -4.36 -17.58 21.38
N ILE A 160 -3.45 -17.00 22.18
CA ILE A 160 -3.82 -16.09 23.26
C ILE A 160 -4.52 -14.85 22.71
N TYR A 161 -5.51 -14.35 23.45
CA TYR A 161 -6.34 -13.20 23.07
C TYR A 161 -5.53 -11.97 22.66
N ILE A 162 -4.44 -11.67 23.38
CA ILE A 162 -3.58 -10.51 23.08
C ILE A 162 -2.97 -10.64 21.68
N SER A 163 -2.46 -11.81 21.30
CA SER A 163 -1.88 -12.02 19.96
C SER A 163 -2.93 -11.90 18.85
N GLN A 164 -4.17 -12.33 19.10
CA GLN A 164 -5.27 -12.16 18.15
C GLN A 164 -5.59 -10.69 17.91
N VAL A 165 -5.71 -9.90 18.98
CA VAL A 165 -5.96 -8.46 18.90
C VAL A 165 -4.78 -7.73 18.26
N LEU A 166 -3.53 -8.10 18.59
CA LEU A 166 -2.34 -7.49 17.98
C LEU A 166 -2.23 -7.78 16.48
N TRP A 167 -2.56 -9.00 16.07
CA TRP A 167 -2.65 -9.35 14.64
C TRP A 167 -3.73 -8.51 13.95
N ALA A 168 -4.90 -8.38 14.57
CA ALA A 168 -5.97 -7.55 14.03
C ALA A 168 -5.56 -6.08 13.90
N PHE A 169 -4.89 -5.56 14.92
CA PHE A 169 -4.38 -4.20 14.96
C PHE A 169 -3.38 -3.94 13.84
N CYS A 170 -2.42 -4.85 13.58
CA CYS A 170 -1.42 -4.62 12.54
C CYS A 170 -2.05 -4.61 11.14
N VAL A 171 -3.02 -5.49 10.86
CA VAL A 171 -3.77 -5.50 9.59
C VAL A 171 -4.55 -4.19 9.39
N TYR A 172 -5.27 -3.74 10.43
CA TYR A 172 -6.05 -2.49 10.33
C TYR A 172 -5.17 -1.25 10.25
N LEU A 173 -4.07 -1.20 10.99
CA LEU A 173 -3.16 -0.05 10.96
C LEU A 173 -2.43 0.03 9.63
N GLU A 174 -2.00 -1.12 9.08
CA GLU A 174 -1.38 -1.19 7.77
C GLU A 174 -2.27 -0.57 6.70
N ALA A 175 -3.57 -0.90 6.73
CA ALA A 175 -4.50 -0.49 5.68
C ALA A 175 -4.63 1.04 5.53
N VAL A 176 -4.39 1.78 6.62
CA VAL A 176 -4.54 3.25 6.68
C VAL A 176 -3.22 3.99 6.91
N SER A 177 -2.11 3.28 7.15
CA SER A 177 -0.79 3.84 7.49
C SER A 177 -0.21 4.79 6.43
N VAL A 178 -0.65 4.68 5.17
CA VAL A 178 -0.17 5.48 4.03
C VAL A 178 -0.82 6.87 3.93
N LEU A 179 -1.94 7.10 4.64
CA LEU A 179 -2.72 8.34 4.53
C LEU A 179 -1.90 9.62 4.83
N PRO A 180 -1.04 9.67 5.87
CA PRO A 180 -0.19 10.84 6.10
C PRO A 180 0.76 11.14 4.95
N GLN A 181 1.31 10.11 4.28
CA GLN A 181 2.18 10.27 3.12
C GLN A 181 1.42 10.89 1.95
N LEU A 182 0.23 10.37 1.63
CA LEU A 182 -0.59 10.93 0.56
C LEU A 182 -1.01 12.38 0.86
N ARG A 183 -1.42 12.67 2.11
CA ARG A 183 -1.77 14.02 2.53
C ARG A 183 -0.59 14.98 2.43
N MET A 184 0.60 14.57 2.84
CA MET A 184 1.80 15.39 2.71
C MET A 184 2.10 15.71 1.23
N MET A 185 1.96 14.73 0.33
CA MET A 185 2.18 14.94 -1.10
C MET A 185 1.14 15.87 -1.74
N GLN A 186 -0.13 15.77 -1.32
CA GLN A 186 -1.18 16.72 -1.69
C GLN A 186 -0.81 18.14 -1.23
N ASN A 187 -0.37 18.30 0.02
CA ASN A 187 0.04 19.59 0.58
C ASN A 187 1.28 20.16 -0.14
N ALA A 188 2.23 19.31 -0.54
CA ALA A 188 3.49 19.70 -1.19
C ALA A 188 3.28 20.23 -2.63
N LYS A 189 2.19 19.85 -3.31
CA LYS A 189 1.84 20.17 -4.72
C LYS A 189 2.82 19.68 -5.79
N MET A 190 4.08 19.47 -5.45
CA MET A 190 5.15 18.98 -6.30
C MET A 190 5.78 17.76 -5.65
N ILE A 191 5.73 16.62 -6.34
CA ILE A 191 6.23 15.35 -5.82
C ILE A 191 7.58 15.04 -6.44
N GLU A 192 8.56 14.76 -5.59
CA GLU A 192 9.88 14.30 -6.03
C GLU A 192 9.82 12.89 -6.64
N PRO A 193 10.56 12.61 -7.72
CA PRO A 193 10.50 11.33 -8.42
C PRO A 193 10.72 10.11 -7.52
N PHE A 194 11.74 10.14 -6.66
CA PHE A 194 12.04 9.02 -5.74
C PHE A 194 10.90 8.70 -4.78
N THR A 195 10.25 9.73 -4.23
CA THR A 195 9.07 9.55 -3.38
C THR A 195 7.93 8.96 -4.20
N ALA A 196 7.73 9.42 -5.44
CA ALA A 196 6.70 8.90 -6.32
C ALA A 196 6.92 7.41 -6.66
N HIS A 197 8.15 7.02 -6.98
CA HIS A 197 8.52 5.62 -7.23
C HIS A 197 8.27 4.73 -6.01
N TYR A 198 8.63 5.19 -4.81
CA TYR A 198 8.37 4.48 -3.56
C TYR A 198 6.87 4.26 -3.33
N VAL A 199 6.05 5.31 -3.40
CA VAL A 199 4.60 5.21 -3.16
C VAL A 199 3.93 4.38 -4.26
N PHE A 200 4.44 4.43 -5.49
CA PHE A 200 3.95 3.59 -6.59
C PHE A 200 4.28 2.11 -6.35
N ALA A 201 5.51 1.79 -5.95
CA ALA A 201 5.90 0.43 -5.57
C ALA A 201 5.03 -0.09 -4.41
N LEU A 202 4.79 0.74 -3.39
CA LEU A 202 3.88 0.41 -2.30
C LEU A 202 2.47 0.09 -2.82
N GLY A 203 1.94 0.89 -3.76
CA GLY A 203 0.64 0.62 -4.41
C GLY A 203 0.60 -0.70 -5.18
N VAL A 204 1.66 -1.04 -5.91
CA VAL A 204 1.79 -2.33 -6.61
C VAL A 204 1.84 -3.49 -5.62
N ALA A 205 2.59 -3.35 -4.52
CA ALA A 205 2.61 -4.35 -3.44
C ALA A 205 1.19 -4.58 -2.90
N ARG A 206 0.47 -3.51 -2.54
CA ARG A 206 -0.90 -3.60 -2.00
C ARG A 206 -1.87 -4.29 -2.97
N PHE A 207 -1.74 -3.98 -4.25
CA PHE A 207 -2.51 -4.63 -5.30
C PHE A 207 -2.28 -6.14 -5.36
N LEU A 208 -1.01 -6.59 -5.29
CA LEU A 208 -0.67 -8.01 -5.31
C LEU A 208 -1.15 -8.74 -4.05
N ALA A 209 -1.03 -8.12 -2.87
CA ALA A 209 -1.58 -8.65 -1.63
C ALA A 209 -3.11 -8.82 -1.71
N CYS A 210 -3.82 -7.80 -2.18
CA CYS A 210 -5.27 -7.86 -2.38
C CYS A 210 -5.65 -8.94 -3.42
N ALA A 211 -4.90 -9.08 -4.51
CA ALA A 211 -5.12 -10.10 -5.52
C ALA A 211 -4.98 -11.52 -4.94
N HIS A 212 -3.94 -11.76 -4.13
CA HIS A 212 -3.75 -13.03 -3.43
C HIS A 212 -4.99 -13.41 -2.61
N TRP A 213 -5.50 -12.49 -1.79
CA TRP A 213 -6.66 -12.74 -0.94
C TRP A 213 -7.95 -12.96 -1.74
N ILE A 214 -8.18 -12.20 -2.82
CA ILE A 214 -9.33 -12.40 -3.71
C ILE A 214 -9.28 -13.80 -4.35
N ILE A 215 -8.11 -14.23 -4.82
CA ILE A 215 -7.96 -15.57 -5.41
C ILE A 215 -8.20 -16.66 -4.37
N LYS A 216 -7.67 -16.53 -3.15
CA LYS A 216 -7.94 -17.47 -2.05
C LYS A 216 -9.43 -17.59 -1.72
N VAL A 217 -10.17 -16.48 -1.72
CA VAL A 217 -11.64 -16.50 -1.54
C VAL A 217 -12.33 -17.27 -2.66
N TYR A 218 -11.92 -17.05 -3.91
CA TYR A 218 -12.47 -17.76 -5.06
C TYR A 218 -12.18 -19.27 -5.00
N GLU A 219 -10.93 -19.66 -4.73
CA GLU A 219 -10.50 -21.07 -4.71
C GLU A 219 -11.17 -21.88 -3.61
N THR A 220 -11.49 -21.25 -2.48
CA THR A 220 -12.23 -21.89 -1.39
C THR A 220 -13.75 -21.91 -1.63
N GLY A 221 -14.21 -21.57 -2.83
CA GLY A 221 -15.64 -21.54 -3.18
C GLY A 221 -16.43 -20.50 -2.37
N GLY A 222 -15.77 -19.44 -1.91
CA GLY A 222 -16.38 -18.43 -1.04
C GLY A 222 -16.58 -18.89 0.40
N ARG A 223 -16.05 -20.04 0.83
CA ARG A 223 -16.21 -20.56 2.20
C ARG A 223 -15.83 -19.52 3.26
N TYR A 224 -14.80 -18.73 2.99
CA TYR A 224 -14.39 -17.64 3.85
C TYR A 224 -15.40 -16.49 4.00
N LEU A 225 -16.23 -16.25 2.98
CA LEU A 225 -17.35 -15.28 3.04
C LEU A 225 -18.55 -15.88 3.76
N PHE A 226 -18.82 -17.19 3.61
CA PHE A 226 -19.90 -17.89 4.31
C PHE A 226 -19.64 -18.04 5.81
N LEU A 227 -18.37 -18.02 6.25
CA LEU A 227 -17.98 -18.00 7.66
C LEU A 227 -18.54 -16.78 8.44
N VAL A 228 -18.94 -15.72 7.74
CA VAL A 228 -19.69 -14.59 8.34
C VAL A 228 -21.00 -15.06 9.00
N GLY A 229 -21.72 -15.98 8.35
CA GLY A 229 -22.96 -16.55 8.90
C GLY A 229 -22.76 -17.43 10.13
N ALA A 230 -21.53 -17.87 10.39
CA ALA A 230 -21.13 -18.67 11.56
C ALA A 230 -20.51 -17.82 12.69
N GLY A 231 -20.52 -16.48 12.57
CA GLY A 231 -19.96 -15.56 13.57
C GLY A 231 -18.46 -15.25 13.39
N HIS A 232 -17.80 -15.81 12.37
CA HIS A 232 -16.39 -15.56 12.08
C HIS A 232 -16.22 -14.38 11.11
N PHE A 233 -16.51 -13.17 11.59
CA PHE A 233 -16.49 -11.94 10.78
C PHE A 233 -15.08 -11.50 10.35
N TRP A 234 -14.05 -11.89 11.12
CA TRP A 234 -12.66 -11.48 10.94
C TRP A 234 -12.15 -11.57 9.51
N PHE A 235 -12.32 -12.72 8.85
CA PHE A 235 -11.73 -12.94 7.52
C PHE A 235 -12.29 -11.96 6.49
N SER A 236 -13.60 -11.71 6.52
CA SER A 236 -14.23 -10.76 5.59
C SER A 236 -13.72 -9.34 5.82
N VAL A 237 -13.48 -8.95 7.08
CA VAL A 237 -12.90 -7.65 7.39
C VAL A 237 -11.42 -7.56 7.00
N ALA A 238 -10.67 -8.65 7.12
CA ALA A 238 -9.28 -8.70 6.65
C ALA A 238 -9.20 -8.48 5.13
N VAL A 239 -10.03 -9.17 4.34
CA VAL A 239 -10.13 -8.93 2.88
C VAL A 239 -10.62 -7.51 2.58
N PHE A 240 -11.55 -6.99 3.37
CA PHE A 240 -12.00 -5.61 3.22
C PHE A 240 -10.87 -4.60 3.49
N ALA A 241 -10.03 -4.84 4.50
CA ALA A 241 -8.86 -4.01 4.78
C ALA A 241 -7.86 -4.00 3.61
N GLU A 242 -7.65 -5.14 2.95
CA GLU A 242 -6.84 -5.27 1.73
C GLU A 242 -7.39 -4.45 0.55
N ILE A 243 -8.71 -4.45 0.40
CA ILE A 243 -9.41 -3.63 -0.60
C ILE A 243 -9.25 -2.14 -0.27
N VAL A 244 -9.46 -1.76 1.00
CA VAL A 244 -9.32 -0.36 1.47
C VAL A 244 -7.93 0.17 1.16
N GLN A 245 -6.86 -0.56 1.49
CA GLN A 245 -5.49 -0.11 1.24
C GLN A 245 -5.18 0.04 -0.26
N THR A 246 -5.67 -0.89 -1.08
CA THR A 246 -5.48 -0.84 -2.53
C THR A 246 -6.24 0.34 -3.12
N PHE A 247 -7.47 0.59 -2.65
CA PHE A 247 -8.29 1.70 -3.11
C PHE A 247 -7.68 3.07 -2.75
N ILE A 248 -7.15 3.23 -1.53
CA ILE A 248 -6.47 4.46 -1.09
C ILE A 248 -5.29 4.81 -2.02
N LEU A 249 -4.54 3.81 -2.49
CA LEU A 249 -3.38 4.00 -3.37
C LEU A 249 -3.73 4.06 -4.87
N ALA A 250 -4.93 3.61 -5.27
CA ALA A 250 -5.33 3.51 -6.67
C ALA A 250 -5.28 4.86 -7.39
N ASP A 251 -5.78 5.93 -6.76
CA ASP A 251 -5.79 7.28 -7.35
C ASP A 251 -4.35 7.79 -7.58
N PHE A 252 -3.47 7.57 -6.60
CA PHE A 252 -2.06 7.90 -6.73
C PHE A 252 -1.41 7.15 -7.90
N CYS A 253 -1.59 5.83 -7.96
CA CYS A 253 -1.02 4.99 -9.02
C CYS A 253 -1.51 5.40 -10.41
N TYR A 254 -2.78 5.79 -10.54
CA TYR A 254 -3.34 6.32 -11.78
C TYR A 254 -2.62 7.59 -12.24
N TYR A 255 -2.46 8.58 -11.35
CA TYR A 255 -1.77 9.83 -11.71
C TYR A 255 -0.27 9.64 -11.94
N TYR A 256 0.36 8.70 -11.24
CA TYR A 256 1.75 8.33 -11.47
C TYR A 256 1.95 7.78 -12.89
N ILE A 257 1.14 6.79 -13.30
CA ILE A 257 1.20 6.19 -14.65
C ILE A 257 0.95 7.26 -15.71
N LYS A 258 -0.05 8.12 -15.49
CA LYS A 258 -0.36 9.23 -16.39
C LYS A 258 0.83 10.18 -16.55
N SER A 259 1.46 10.61 -15.45
CA SER A 259 2.62 11.51 -15.48
C SER A 259 3.79 10.87 -16.22
N PHE A 260 4.02 9.57 -16.00
CA PHE A 260 5.06 8.80 -16.67
C PHE A 260 4.83 8.70 -18.17
N MET A 261 3.61 8.36 -18.60
CA MET A 261 3.21 8.29 -20.01
C MET A 261 3.35 9.63 -20.75
N GLU A 262 3.12 10.74 -20.06
CA GLU A 262 3.25 12.09 -20.60
C GLU A 262 4.69 12.61 -20.59
N GLY A 263 5.66 11.82 -20.08
CA GLY A 263 7.07 12.20 -19.96
C GLY A 263 7.34 13.29 -18.92
N ARG A 264 6.40 13.51 -17.98
CA ARG A 264 6.57 14.48 -16.90
C ARG A 264 7.33 13.86 -15.75
N LEU A 265 8.57 14.32 -15.53
CA LEU A 265 9.41 13.89 -14.41
C LEU A 265 8.86 14.33 -13.05
N ILE A 266 8.12 15.44 -12.99
CA ILE A 266 7.53 15.96 -11.76
C ILE A 266 6.02 15.75 -11.78
N MET A 267 5.53 14.95 -10.84
CA MET A 267 4.12 14.69 -10.65
C MET A 267 3.47 15.80 -9.83
N ARG A 268 2.32 16.28 -10.31
CA ARG A 268 1.42 17.18 -9.58
C ARG A 268 0.13 16.41 -9.27
N MET A 269 -0.28 16.38 -8.02
CA MET A 269 -1.61 15.88 -7.68
C MET A 269 -2.68 16.92 -8.05
N PRO A 270 -3.89 16.49 -8.46
CA PRO A 270 -5.03 17.39 -8.46
C PRO A 270 -5.27 17.88 -7.03
N VAL A 271 -5.65 19.16 -6.91
CA VAL A 271 -6.05 19.77 -5.64
C VAL A 271 -7.42 19.25 -5.24
#